data_AF-A0A224XUM5-F1
#
_entry.id   AF-A0A224XUM5-F1
#
_cell.length_a   1.000
_cell.length_b   1.000
_cell.length_c   1.000
_cell.angle_alpha   90.00
_cell.angle_beta   90.00
_cell.angle_gamma   90.00
#
_symmetry.space_group_name_H-M   'P 1'
#
loop_
_entity.id
_entity.type
_entity.pdbx_description
1 polymer ?
#
loop_
_entity_poly.entity_id
_entity_poly.type
_entity_poly.pdbx_seq_one_letter_code
_entity_poly.pdbx_strand_id
1 'polypeptide(L)'
;VRIFSDSQAALKALSKLFWNSKLVDECRRRLNTLAQRSEVRLYWVPGHAGIEGNEKADRLAKEGSSTTFCGPEPAVAVTKRFCDGQIKLWEKRALEKHWRD
;
A
#
# COMPACT_ATOMS: atom_id res chain seq x y z
N VAL A 1 2.14 4.93 22.17
CA VAL A 1 1.89 5.18 20.73
C VAL A 1 0.69 4.36 20.28
N ARG A 2 -0.30 5.00 19.64
CA ARG A 2 -1.45 4.32 19.03
C ARG A 2 -1.38 4.55 17.52
N ILE A 3 -1.41 3.47 16.75
CA ILE A 3 -1.33 3.49 15.28
C ILE A 3 -2.63 2.90 14.74
N PHE A 4 -3.28 3.62 13.83
CA PHE A 4 -4.53 3.21 13.20
C PHE A 4 -4.25 2.89 11.73
N SER A 5 -4.74 1.76 11.23
CA SER A 5 -4.57 1.35 9.84
C SER A 5 -5.84 0.72 9.30
N ASP A 6 -6.19 1.07 8.08
CA ASP A 6 -7.29 0.48 7.32
C ASP A 6 -6.91 -0.85 6.65
N SER A 7 -5.60 -1.13 6.53
CA SER A 7 -5.07 -2.35 5.95
C SER A 7 -5.18 -3.54 6.90
N GLN A 8 -6.34 -4.21 6.88
CA GLN A 8 -6.52 -5.50 7.58
C GLN A 8 -5.44 -6.51 7.20
N ALA A 9 -4.99 -6.51 5.94
CA ALA A 9 -3.95 -7.41 5.46
C ALA A 9 -2.61 -7.16 6.19
N ALA A 10 -2.21 -5.91 6.35
CA ALA A 10 -0.99 -5.55 7.06
C ALA A 10 -1.06 -5.93 8.55
N LEU A 11 -2.19 -5.62 9.21
CA LEU A 11 -2.39 -5.96 10.62
C LEU A 11 -2.38 -7.48 10.85
N LYS A 12 -3.07 -8.24 10.00
CA LYS A 12 -3.07 -9.72 10.05
C LYS A 12 -1.69 -10.30 9.75
N ALA A 13 -0.90 -9.68 8.87
CA ALA A 13 0.47 -10.13 8.60
C ALA A 13 1.37 -9.93 9.83
N LEU A 14 1.25 -8.79 10.51
CA LEU A 14 2.00 -8.48 11.73
C LEU A 14 1.59 -9.32 12.94
N SER A 15 0.33 -9.78 12.99
CA SER A 15 -0.17 -10.60 14.12
C SER A 15 0.22 -12.07 14.03
N LYS A 16 0.70 -12.56 12.87
CA LYS A 16 1.11 -13.97 12.71
C LYS A 16 2.36 -14.30 13.54
N LEU A 17 2.44 -15.55 14.00
CA LEU A 17 3.63 -16.07 14.70
C LEU A 17 4.82 -16.29 13.76
N PHE A 18 4.54 -16.70 12.52
CA PHE A 18 5.55 -16.96 11.48
C PHE A 18 5.25 -16.12 10.23
N TRP A 19 6.31 -15.58 9.61
CA TRP A 19 6.22 -14.76 8.40
C TRP A 19 7.43 -15.03 7.49
N ASN A 20 7.22 -14.93 6.18
CA ASN A 20 8.26 -15.10 5.16
C ASN A 20 8.60 -13.78 4.43
N SER A 21 7.86 -12.70 4.72
CA SER A 21 8.06 -11.40 4.07
C SER A 21 9.12 -10.58 4.80
N LYS A 22 10.17 -10.17 4.08
CA LYS A 22 11.20 -9.26 4.58
C LYS A 22 10.61 -7.92 5.07
N LEU A 23 9.57 -7.42 4.39
CA LEU A 23 8.90 -6.18 4.78
C LEU A 23 8.16 -6.31 6.11
N VAL A 24 7.48 -7.45 6.33
CA VAL A 24 6.80 -7.72 7.61
C VAL A 24 7.82 -7.85 8.74
N ASP A 25 8.94 -8.53 8.46
CA ASP A 25 10.05 -8.68 9.42
C ASP A 25 10.64 -7.34 9.84
N GLU A 26 10.97 -6.49 8.86
CA GLU A 26 11.51 -5.16 9.12
C GLU A 26 10.52 -4.28 9.90
N CYS A 27 9.25 -4.28 9.49
CA CYS A 27 8.20 -3.51 10.17
C CYS A 27 8.06 -3.96 11.64
N ARG A 28 8.05 -5.26 11.90
CA ARG A 28 7.97 -5.80 13.26
C ARG A 28 9.19 -5.46 14.09
N ARG A 29 10.40 -5.52 13.53
CA ARG A 29 11.62 -5.08 14.22
C ARG A 29 11.54 -3.61 14.61
N ARG A 30 11.12 -2.72 13.70
CA ARG A 30 10.94 -1.28 13.99
C ARG A 30 9.89 -1.04 15.07
N LEU A 31 8.75 -1.73 15.00
CA LEU A 31 7.71 -1.65 16.03
C LEU A 31 8.21 -2.14 17.39
N ASN A 32 8.96 -3.23 17.43
CA ASN A 32 9.55 -3.76 18.67
C ASN A 32 10.61 -2.81 19.24
N THR A 33 11.45 -2.19 18.41
CA THR A 33 12.39 -1.15 18.86
C THR A 33 11.65 0.04 19.46
N LEU A 34 10.55 0.49 18.86
CA LEU A 34 9.70 1.54 19.44
C LEU A 34 9.04 1.08 20.75
N ALA A 35 8.66 -0.20 20.84
CA ALA A 35 8.06 -0.80 22.01
C ALA A 35 9.02 -0.86 23.22
N GLN A 36 10.34 -0.84 23.00
CA GLN A 36 11.32 -0.74 24.08
C GLN A 36 11.23 0.57 24.87
N ARG A 37 10.65 1.63 24.28
CA ARG A 37 10.59 2.97 24.88
C ARG A 37 9.16 3.43 25.18
N SER A 38 8.15 2.75 24.64
CA SER A 38 6.76 3.18 24.78
C SER A 38 5.79 2.03 24.51
N GLU A 39 4.60 2.06 25.12
CA GLU A 39 3.56 1.10 24.77
C GLU A 39 3.07 1.35 23.33
N VAL A 40 3.18 0.36 22.44
CA VAL A 40 2.73 0.45 21.04
C VAL A 40 1.46 -0.39 20.86
N ARG A 41 0.38 0.23 20.36
CA ARG A 41 -0.87 -0.45 20.03
C ARG A 41 -1.28 -0.19 18.59
N LEU A 42 -1.62 -1.25 17.86
CA LEU A 42 -2.12 -1.20 16.49
C LEU A 42 -3.64 -1.41 16.49
N TYR A 43 -4.37 -0.59 15.75
CA TYR A 43 -5.83 -0.62 15.66
C TYR A 43 -6.26 -0.69 14.20
N TRP A 44 -7.29 -1.50 13.96
CA TRP A 44 -7.99 -1.49 12.67
C TRP A 44 -9.04 -0.38 12.64
N VAL A 45 -9.13 0.31 11.49
CA VAL A 45 -10.22 1.23 11.17
C VAL A 45 -10.80 0.90 9.80
N PRO A 46 -12.10 1.12 9.54
CA PRO A 46 -12.63 0.97 8.20
C PRO A 46 -12.10 2.08 7.28
N GLY A 47 -11.62 1.71 6.09
CA GLY A 47 -11.26 2.66 5.04
C GLY A 47 -12.50 3.25 4.37
N HIS A 48 -12.39 4.47 3.84
CA HIS A 48 -13.48 5.19 3.16
C HIS A 48 -14.77 5.34 3.97
N ALA A 49 -14.65 5.37 5.30
CA ALA A 49 -15.79 5.47 6.22
C ALA A 49 -16.04 6.91 6.69
N GLY A 50 -15.33 7.90 6.15
CA GLY A 50 -15.46 9.30 6.57
C GLY A 50 -14.75 9.62 7.89
N ILE A 51 -13.87 8.73 8.37
CA ILE A 51 -13.02 8.99 9.54
C ILE A 51 -11.94 9.98 9.12
N GLU A 52 -12.07 11.24 9.55
CA GLU A 52 -11.23 12.35 9.09
C GLU A 52 -9.72 12.03 9.08
N GLY A 53 -9.22 11.42 10.16
CA GLY A 53 -7.80 11.03 10.26
C GLY A 53 -7.38 9.99 9.22
N ASN A 54 -8.23 9.00 8.94
CA ASN A 54 -7.94 7.98 7.92
C ASN A 54 -8.04 8.57 6.52
N GLU A 55 -9.08 9.35 6.23
CA GLU A 55 -9.24 10.01 4.92
C GLU A 55 -8.07 10.96 4.62
N LYS A 56 -7.55 11.66 5.64
CA LYS A 56 -6.36 12.49 5.51
C LYS A 56 -5.11 11.63 5.24
N ALA A 57 -4.94 10.53 5.95
CA ALA A 57 -3.82 9.61 5.72
C ALA A 57 -3.84 9.00 4.31
N ASP A 58 -5.00 8.55 3.84
CA ASP A 58 -5.20 7.99 2.49
C ASP A 58 -4.88 9.02 1.40
N ARG A 59 -5.33 10.26 1.58
CA ARG A 59 -5.04 11.36 0.65
C ARG A 59 -3.54 11.62 0.55
N LEU A 60 -2.87 11.75 1.71
CA LEU A 60 -1.42 11.99 1.77
C LEU A 60 -0.63 10.81 1.19
N ALA A 61 -1.06 9.57 1.43
CA ALA A 61 -0.45 8.38 0.86
C ALA A 61 -0.59 8.37 -0.67
N LYS A 62 -1.76 8.73 -1.21
CA LYS A 62 -2.02 8.85 -2.65
C LYS A 62 -1.16 9.94 -3.29
N GLU A 63 -1.08 11.11 -2.67
CA GLU A 63 -0.18 12.20 -3.08
C GLU A 63 1.28 11.72 -3.10
N GLY A 64 1.74 11.07 -2.04
CA GLY A 64 3.09 10.51 -1.95
C GLY A 64 3.40 9.46 -3.02
N SER A 65 2.44 8.58 -3.33
CA SER A 65 2.60 7.58 -4.40
C SER A 65 2.73 8.19 -5.80
N SER A 66 2.33 9.45 -5.98
CA SER A 66 2.47 10.18 -7.24
C SER A 66 3.85 10.85 -7.39
N THR A 67 4.67 10.83 -6.34
CA THR A 67 6.04 11.38 -6.35
C THR A 67 7.05 10.35 -6.86
N THR A 68 8.23 10.82 -7.27
CA THR A 68 9.33 9.96 -7.71
C THR A 68 9.74 8.99 -6.60
N PHE A 69 9.81 7.70 -6.92
CA PHE A 69 10.22 6.67 -5.97
C PHE A 69 11.63 6.96 -5.43
N CYS A 70 11.76 7.02 -4.11
CA CYS A 70 13.04 7.05 -3.41
C CYS A 70 13.23 5.74 -2.63
N GLY A 71 14.03 4.81 -3.15
CA GLY A 71 14.36 3.54 -2.51
C GLY A 71 15.42 2.74 -3.28
N PRO A 72 15.95 1.63 -2.72
CA PRO A 72 16.98 0.83 -3.38
C PRO A 72 16.41 0.11 -4.62
N GLU A 73 17.23 0.00 -5.67
CA GLU A 73 16.85 -0.66 -6.93
C GLU A 73 16.65 -2.19 -6.78
N PRO A 74 15.76 -2.81 -7.58
CA PRO A 74 14.99 -2.20 -8.66
C PRO A 74 13.65 -1.66 -8.18
N ALA A 75 13.47 -0.36 -8.41
CA ALA A 75 12.19 0.30 -8.30
C ALA A 75 11.32 -0.10 -9.50
N VAL A 76 10.52 -1.15 -9.38
CA VAL A 76 9.46 -1.37 -10.37
C VAL A 76 8.39 -0.31 -10.10
N ALA A 77 8.54 0.86 -10.73
CA ALA A 77 7.65 2.02 -10.63
C ALA A 77 6.22 1.74 -11.15
N VAL A 78 5.97 0.51 -11.59
CA VAL A 78 4.80 0.10 -12.33
C VAL A 78 4.08 -0.98 -11.54
N THR A 79 2.94 -0.63 -10.96
CA THR A 79 2.08 -1.64 -10.33
C THR A 79 1.54 -2.59 -11.40
N LYS A 80 1.28 -3.85 -11.06
CA LYS A 80 0.62 -4.80 -11.98
C LYS A 80 -0.65 -4.21 -12.60
N ARG A 81 -1.43 -3.46 -11.80
CA ARG A 81 -2.65 -2.79 -12.27
C ARG A 81 -2.40 -1.72 -13.33
N PHE A 82 -1.29 -0.99 -13.24
CA PHE A 82 -0.92 -0.04 -14.30
C PHE A 82 -0.62 -0.80 -15.60
N CYS A 83 0.17 -1.88 -15.56
CA CYS A 83 0.46 -2.71 -16.73
C CYS A 83 -0.83 -3.30 -17.33
N ASP A 84 -1.69 -3.90 -16.49
CA ASP A 84 -2.98 -4.46 -16.92
C ASP A 84 -3.87 -3.38 -17.55
N GLY A 85 -3.84 -2.15 -17.02
CA GLY A 85 -4.55 -1.00 -17.56
C GLY A 85 -4.04 -0.58 -18.94
N GLN A 86 -2.71 -0.53 -19.13
CA GLN A 86 -2.10 -0.20 -20.43
C GLN A 86 -2.43 -1.25 -21.49
N ILE A 87 -2.41 -2.54 -21.13
CA ILE A 87 -2.78 -3.64 -22.04
C ILE A 87 -4.24 -3.49 -22.51
N LYS A 88 -5.17 -3.27 -21.58
CA LYS A 88 -6.59 -3.05 -21.91
C LYS A 88 -6.81 -1.82 -22.78
N LEU A 89 -6.06 -0.75 -22.53
CA LEU A 89 -6.17 0.49 -23.31
C LEU A 89 -5.66 0.28 -24.74
N TRP A 90 -4.58 -0.48 -24.92
CA TRP A 90 -4.06 -0.86 -26.23
C TRP A 90 -5.07 -1.74 -26.98
N GLU A 91 -5.63 -2.77 -26.33
CA GLU A 91 -6.63 -3.67 -26.92
C GLU A 91 -7.85 -2.89 -27.43
N LYS A 92 -8.37 -1.97 -26.61
CA LYS A 92 -9.50 -1.11 -27.00
C LYS A 92 -9.17 -0.25 -28.23
N ARG A 93 -7.97 0.35 -28.28
CA ARG A 93 -7.53 1.15 -29.43
C ARG A 93 -7.35 0.32 -30.69
N ALA A 94 -6.83 -0.91 -30.56
CA ALA A 94 -6.66 -1.82 -31.69
C ALA A 94 -8.00 -2.24 -32.29
N LEU A 95 -8.98 -2.57 -31.43
CA LEU A 95 -10.34 -2.87 -31.84
C LEU A 95 -11.00 -1.66 -32.51
N GLU A 96 -10.98 -0.48 -31.88
CA GLU A 96 -11.58 0.75 -32.45
C GLU A 96 -11.00 1.15 -33.81
N LYS A 97 -9.74 0.80 -34.08
CA LYS A 97 -9.10 1.03 -35.38
C LYS A 97 -9.59 0.02 -36.42
N HIS A 98 -9.66 -1.25 -36.05
CA HIS A 98 -10.12 -2.33 -36.94
C HIS A 98 -11.59 -2.19 -37.36
N TRP A 99 -12.45 -1.64 -36.50
CA TRP A 99 -13.87 -1.43 -36.79
C TRP A 99 -14.19 -0.12 -37.53
N ARG A 100 -13.19 0.71 -37.84
CA ARG A 100 -13.36 1.95 -38.63
C ARG A 100 -12.87 1.82 -40.08
N ASP A 101 -12.17 0.74 -40.41
CA ASP A 101 -11.80 0.34 -41.77
C ASP A 101 -12.85 -0.63 -42.34
#